data_AF-A3WZH0-F1
#
_entry.id   AF-A3WZH0-F1
#
_cell.length_a   1.000
_cell.length_b   1.000
_cell.length_c   1.000
_cell.angle_alpha   90.00
_cell.angle_beta   90.00
_cell.angle_gamma   90.00
#
_symmetry.space_group_name_H-M   'P 1'
#
loop_
_entity.id
_entity.type
_entity.pdbx_description
1 polymer ?
#
loop_
_entity_poly.entity_id
_entity_poly.type
_entity_poly.pdbx_seq_one_letter_code
_entity_poly.pdbx_strand_id
1 'polypeptide(L)'
;MLTLVKDDLSVQQDSQPPERRSRSTPRESNYNRRRFLGWLRDEVAILRALGMDHRRIAAQLDIEEHDVRAFCPKPKVLRRNLSRRAIDALLHGRHASLGGRTVARRSRHLVEIASAYTWDELMAEPGVGSVTANQIRLWLEERGKILKKSETGDRQALRSIGRSA
;
A
#
# COMPACT_ATOMS: atom_id res chain seq x y z
N MET A 1 -63.03 -48.00 -40.48
CA MET A 1 -61.95 -47.00 -40.56
C MET A 1 -60.76 -47.52 -39.77
N LEU A 2 -59.60 -47.60 -40.44
CA LEU A 2 -58.21 -47.35 -39.99
C LEU A 2 -57.78 -47.75 -38.55
N THR A 3 -56.88 -48.76 -38.40
CA THR A 3 -55.45 -48.67 -37.93
C THR A 3 -55.25 -48.16 -36.48
N LEU A 4 -54.34 -48.58 -35.61
CA LEU A 4 -52.99 -49.11 -35.73
C LEU A 4 -52.53 -49.54 -34.30
N VAL A 5 -51.86 -50.69 -34.22
CA VAL A 5 -50.72 -51.07 -33.37
C VAL A 5 -50.08 -49.95 -32.52
N LYS A 6 -49.75 -50.20 -31.23
CA LYS A 6 -48.37 -50.50 -30.77
C LYS A 6 -48.22 -50.71 -29.26
N ASP A 7 -47.48 -51.76 -28.97
CA ASP A 7 -46.96 -52.24 -27.70
C ASP A 7 -46.12 -51.22 -26.91
N ASP A 8 -46.00 -51.54 -25.62
CA ASP A 8 -44.73 -51.83 -24.94
C ASP A 8 -44.21 -50.90 -23.81
N LEU A 9 -43.77 -51.60 -22.75
CA LEU A 9 -42.84 -51.23 -21.67
C LEU A 9 -43.37 -50.64 -20.34
N SER A 10 -43.44 -51.55 -19.36
CA SER A 10 -42.86 -51.48 -18.00
C SER A 10 -42.13 -50.19 -17.59
N VAL A 11 -42.35 -49.76 -16.34
CA VAL A 11 -41.37 -49.83 -15.23
C VAL A 11 -41.94 -49.11 -13.99
N GLN A 12 -42.01 -49.85 -12.89
CA GLN A 12 -42.16 -49.33 -11.53
C GLN A 12 -40.98 -48.41 -11.20
N GLN A 13 -41.19 -47.27 -10.55
CA GLN A 13 -40.41 -46.90 -9.36
C GLN A 13 -40.94 -45.64 -8.66
N ASP A 14 -41.44 -45.91 -7.46
CA ASP A 14 -41.41 -45.10 -6.26
C ASP A 14 -40.58 -43.80 -6.25
N SER A 15 -41.22 -42.80 -5.65
CA SER A 15 -40.62 -41.82 -4.73
C SER A 15 -39.64 -40.78 -5.31
N GLN A 16 -40.17 -39.61 -5.63
CA GLN A 16 -39.39 -38.36 -5.69
C GLN A 16 -38.77 -38.06 -4.31
N PRO A 17 -37.45 -37.84 -4.19
CA PRO A 17 -36.87 -37.23 -3.01
C PRO A 17 -37.09 -35.70 -3.03
N PRO A 18 -37.23 -35.05 -1.86
CA PRO A 18 -37.46 -33.62 -1.76
C PRO A 18 -36.22 -32.82 -2.19
N GLU A 19 -36.47 -31.58 -2.60
CA GLU A 19 -35.48 -30.56 -2.95
C GLU A 19 -34.19 -30.67 -2.14
N ARG A 20 -33.08 -30.96 -2.84
CA ARG A 20 -31.74 -30.84 -2.29
C ARG A 20 -31.44 -29.37 -2.04
N ARG A 21 -31.81 -28.86 -0.87
CA ARG A 21 -31.23 -27.65 -0.28
C ARG A 21 -29.72 -27.79 -0.39
N SER A 22 -29.11 -26.92 -1.20
CA SER A 22 -27.67 -26.87 -1.44
C SER A 22 -26.96 -26.69 -0.10
N ARG A 23 -26.49 -27.80 0.48
CA ARG A 23 -25.65 -27.81 1.68
C ARG A 23 -24.26 -27.37 1.25
N SER A 24 -24.10 -26.08 0.96
CA SER A 24 -22.81 -25.46 0.71
C SER A 24 -21.94 -25.68 1.94
N THR A 25 -20.85 -26.43 1.77
CA THR A 25 -19.95 -26.72 2.89
C THR A 25 -19.26 -25.42 3.32
N PRO A 26 -19.00 -25.20 4.63
CA PRO A 26 -18.38 -23.96 5.11
C PRO A 26 -17.03 -23.65 4.45
N ARG A 27 -16.28 -24.67 3.99
CA ARG A 27 -14.99 -24.50 3.31
C ARG A 27 -15.12 -23.89 1.92
N GLU A 28 -16.12 -24.31 1.16
CA GLU A 28 -16.36 -23.86 -0.22
C GLU A 28 -16.89 -22.42 -0.25
N SER A 29 -17.80 -22.09 0.68
CA SER A 29 -18.27 -20.71 0.90
C SER A 29 -17.12 -19.76 1.25
N ASN A 30 -16.19 -20.19 2.10
CA ASN A 30 -15.03 -19.38 2.47
C ASN A 30 -14.04 -19.17 1.32
N TYR A 31 -13.86 -20.18 0.46
CA TYR A 31 -13.01 -20.05 -0.72
C TYR A 31 -13.58 -19.04 -1.72
N ASN A 32 -14.87 -19.18 -2.05
CA ASN A 32 -15.56 -18.27 -2.96
C ASN A 32 -15.58 -16.84 -2.40
N ARG A 33 -15.80 -16.69 -1.09
CA ARG A 33 -15.73 -15.39 -0.41
C ARG A 33 -14.35 -14.74 -0.51
N ARG A 34 -13.27 -15.48 -0.30
CA ARG A 34 -11.90 -14.94 -0.42
C ARG A 34 -11.61 -14.48 -1.84
N ARG A 35 -12.00 -15.28 -2.84
CA ARG A 35 -11.82 -14.93 -4.26
C ARG A 35 -12.61 -13.67 -4.61
N PHE A 36 -13.86 -13.60 -4.18
CA PHE A 36 -14.72 -12.43 -4.40
C PHE A 36 -14.16 -11.17 -3.74
N LEU A 37 -13.74 -11.24 -2.47
CA LEU A 37 -13.15 -10.10 -1.77
C LEU A 37 -11.81 -9.66 -2.38
N GLY A 38 -11.03 -10.59 -2.93
CA GLY A 38 -9.83 -10.28 -3.70
C GLY A 38 -10.14 -9.50 -4.96
N TRP A 39 -11.06 -10.02 -5.77
CA TRP A 39 -11.55 -9.35 -6.98
C TRP A 39 -12.12 -7.96 -6.68
N LEU A 40 -12.94 -7.83 -5.63
CA LEU A 40 -13.54 -6.56 -5.24
C LEU A 40 -12.49 -5.51 -4.83
N ARG A 41 -11.40 -5.93 -4.18
CA ARG A 41 -10.27 -5.04 -3.86
C ARG A 41 -9.57 -4.54 -5.11
N ASP A 42 -9.32 -5.43 -6.07
CA ASP A 42 -8.64 -5.07 -7.32
C ASP A 42 -9.51 -4.11 -8.14
N GLU A 43 -10.81 -4.36 -8.20
CA GLU A 43 -11.77 -3.51 -8.90
C GLU A 43 -11.83 -2.10 -8.28
N VAL A 44 -11.98 -2.00 -6.95
CA VAL A 44 -11.97 -0.69 -6.26
C VAL A 44 -10.64 0.04 -6.49
N ALA A 45 -9.51 -0.66 -6.53
CA ALA A 45 -8.20 -0.07 -6.80
C ALA A 45 -8.12 0.50 -8.23
N ILE A 46 -8.64 -0.22 -9.23
CA ILE A 46 -8.70 0.24 -10.62
C ILE A 46 -9.58 1.48 -10.72
N LEU A 47 -10.80 1.45 -10.17
CA LEU A 47 -11.74 2.57 -10.24
C LEU A 47 -11.17 3.83 -9.56
N ARG A 48 -10.45 3.65 -8.45
CA ARG A 48 -9.76 4.75 -7.77
C ARG A 48 -8.60 5.32 -8.59
N ALA A 49 -7.83 4.47 -9.27
CA ALA A 49 -6.76 4.89 -10.17
C ALA A 49 -7.29 5.69 -11.38
N LEU A 50 -8.51 5.39 -11.82
CA LEU A 50 -9.23 6.15 -12.85
C LEU A 50 -9.82 7.48 -12.35
N GLY A 51 -9.57 7.85 -11.08
CA GLY A 51 -9.97 9.14 -10.51
C GLY A 51 -11.39 9.18 -9.95
N MET A 52 -12.08 8.04 -9.81
CA MET A 52 -13.41 8.02 -9.21
C MET A 52 -13.37 8.24 -7.70
N ASP A 53 -14.35 8.99 -7.21
CA ASP A 53 -14.61 9.25 -5.81
C ASP A 53 -15.39 8.08 -5.15
N HIS A 54 -15.30 7.96 -3.82
CA HIS A 54 -15.84 6.80 -3.11
C HIS A 54 -17.35 6.63 -3.30
N ARG A 55 -18.11 7.73 -3.42
CA ARG A 55 -19.56 7.68 -3.64
C ARG A 55 -19.91 7.08 -4.99
N ARG A 56 -19.16 7.47 -6.03
CA ARG A 56 -19.36 6.97 -7.39
C ARG A 56 -18.96 5.50 -7.51
N ILE A 57 -17.88 5.09 -6.84
CA ILE A 57 -17.47 3.68 -6.75
C ILE A 57 -18.52 2.85 -6.00
N ALA A 58 -19.06 3.37 -4.89
CA ALA A 58 -20.10 2.71 -4.10
C ALA A 58 -21.36 2.44 -4.94
N ALA A 59 -21.82 3.46 -5.67
CA ALA A 59 -22.96 3.35 -6.57
C ALA A 59 -22.71 2.36 -7.72
N GLN A 60 -21.48 2.30 -8.25
CA GLN A 60 -21.15 1.43 -9.38
C GLN A 60 -21.01 -0.04 -8.99
N LEU A 61 -20.47 -0.30 -7.79
CA LEU A 61 -20.27 -1.66 -7.28
C LEU A 61 -21.43 -2.17 -6.42
N ASP A 62 -22.46 -1.34 -6.22
CA ASP A 62 -23.62 -1.62 -5.36
C ASP A 62 -23.21 -2.09 -3.95
N ILE A 63 -22.28 -1.33 -3.35
CA ILE A 63 -21.77 -1.55 -1.99
C ILE A 63 -21.81 -0.25 -1.19
N GLU A 64 -21.71 -0.34 0.13
CA GLU A 64 -21.69 0.86 0.97
C GLU A 64 -20.40 1.68 0.77
N GLU A 65 -20.50 3.01 0.87
CA GLU A 65 -19.32 3.89 0.82
C GLU A 65 -18.29 3.51 1.90
N HIS A 66 -18.76 3.05 3.06
CA HIS A 66 -17.90 2.53 4.12
C HIS A 66 -17.07 1.31 3.65
N ASP A 67 -17.69 0.38 2.93
CA ASP A 67 -17.01 -0.80 2.39
C ASP A 67 -16.04 -0.42 1.29
N VAL A 68 -16.40 0.54 0.43
CA VAL A 68 -15.46 1.13 -0.54
C VAL A 68 -14.23 1.70 0.17
N ARG A 69 -14.38 2.38 1.31
CA ARG A 69 -13.23 2.86 2.10
C ARG A 69 -12.40 1.71 2.69
N ALA A 70 -13.03 0.61 3.05
CA ALA A 70 -12.34 -0.58 3.56
C ALA A 70 -11.56 -1.33 2.46
N PHE A 71 -12.09 -1.34 1.23
CA PHE A 71 -11.49 -2.01 0.06
C PHE A 71 -10.58 -1.12 -0.77
N CYS A 72 -10.75 0.20 -0.68
CA CYS A 72 -9.84 1.15 -1.28
C CYS A 72 -8.44 0.75 -0.87
N PRO A 73 -7.49 0.69 -1.82
CA PRO A 73 -6.10 0.63 -1.44
C PRO A 73 -5.93 1.87 -0.57
N LYS A 74 -5.87 1.67 0.75
CA LYS A 74 -5.21 2.64 1.60
C LYS A 74 -3.95 2.90 0.82
N PRO A 75 -3.62 4.17 0.47
CA PRO A 75 -2.31 4.44 -0.07
C PRO A 75 -1.41 3.60 0.82
N LYS A 76 -0.56 2.78 0.22
CA LYS A 76 0.48 2.10 0.99
C LYS A 76 1.37 3.24 1.46
N VAL A 77 0.85 4.09 2.35
CA VAL A 77 1.56 4.88 3.31
C VAL A 77 2.50 3.85 3.81
N LEU A 78 3.76 4.10 3.53
CA LEU A 78 4.86 3.25 3.86
C LEU A 78 4.93 3.19 5.39
N ARG A 79 3.98 2.49 6.02
CA ARG A 79 4.09 1.87 7.35
C ARG A 79 5.20 0.83 7.38
N ARG A 80 6.04 0.82 6.35
CA ARG A 80 7.37 0.27 6.33
C ARG A 80 8.19 1.18 7.22
N ASN A 81 8.31 0.75 8.47
CA ASN A 81 9.57 0.87 9.20
C ASN A 81 10.72 1.01 8.19
N LEU A 82 11.57 2.03 8.39
CA LEU A 82 12.78 2.22 7.59
C LEU A 82 13.44 0.86 7.35
N SER A 83 13.92 0.63 6.13
CA SER A 83 14.64 -0.60 5.84
C SER A 83 15.80 -0.73 6.82
N ARG A 84 16.18 -1.96 7.17
CA ARG A 84 17.30 -2.19 8.10
C ARG A 84 18.56 -1.43 7.66
N ARG A 85 18.82 -1.37 6.34
CA ARG A 85 19.91 -0.58 5.75
C ARG A 85 19.79 0.91 6.05
N ALA A 86 18.60 1.49 5.87
CA ALA A 86 18.36 2.89 6.19
C ALA A 86 18.53 3.18 7.69
N ILE A 87 18.05 2.28 8.55
CA ILE A 87 18.23 2.39 10.02
C ILE A 87 19.72 2.32 10.37
N ASP A 88 20.43 1.32 9.85
CA ASP A 88 21.86 1.14 10.13
C ASP A 88 22.67 2.35 9.64
N ALA A 89 22.34 2.90 8.46
CA ALA A 89 22.96 4.11 7.94
C ALA A 89 22.72 5.32 8.85
N LEU A 90 21.50 5.54 9.35
CA LEU A 90 21.21 6.65 10.27
C LEU A 90 21.84 6.45 11.65
N LEU A 91 21.91 5.21 12.14
CA LEU A 91 22.48 4.89 13.45
C LEU A 91 24.00 4.98 13.48
N HIS A 92 24.69 4.82 12.34
CA HIS A 92 26.15 4.84 12.28
C HIS A 92 26.71 5.97 11.41
N GLY A 93 25.83 6.72 10.75
CA GLY A 93 26.21 7.82 9.88
C GLY A 93 26.67 9.06 10.65
N ARG A 94 27.06 10.08 9.89
CA ARG A 94 27.63 11.34 10.39
C ARG A 94 26.80 12.03 11.47
N HIS A 95 25.48 12.08 11.31
CA HIS A 95 24.59 12.81 12.23
C HIS A 95 24.09 11.96 13.40
N ALA A 96 24.57 10.72 13.53
CA ALA A 96 24.09 9.79 14.55
C ALA A 96 24.30 10.29 15.99
N SER A 97 25.35 11.10 16.22
CA SER A 97 25.66 11.70 17.52
C SER A 97 24.54 12.60 18.05
N LEU A 98 23.70 13.17 17.18
CA LEU A 98 22.55 14.00 17.56
C LEU A 98 21.54 13.21 18.41
N GLY A 99 21.37 11.91 18.14
CA GLY A 99 20.48 11.05 18.92
C GLY A 99 21.09 10.51 20.22
N GLY A 100 22.31 10.91 20.58
CA GLY A 100 23.00 10.52 21.80
C GLY A 100 24.08 9.44 21.65
N ARG A 101 24.70 9.05 22.77
CA ARG A 101 25.92 8.19 22.77
C ARG A 101 25.65 6.71 22.54
N THR A 102 24.45 6.21 22.83
CA THR A 102 24.12 4.78 22.72
C THR A 102 23.20 4.51 21.54
N VAL A 103 23.32 3.34 20.91
CA VAL A 103 22.44 2.91 19.81
C VAL A 103 20.97 2.95 20.21
N ALA A 104 20.64 2.51 21.42
CA ALA A 104 19.27 2.52 21.95
C ALA A 104 18.70 3.94 22.13
N ARG A 105 19.54 4.94 22.39
CA ARG A 105 19.11 6.34 22.47
C ARG A 105 18.97 6.92 21.06
N ARG A 106 19.90 6.62 20.16
CA ARG A 106 19.85 7.04 18.75
C ARG A 106 18.64 6.49 18.01
N SER A 107 18.24 5.25 18.27
CA SER A 107 17.06 4.63 17.65
C SER A 107 15.75 5.36 17.99
N ARG A 108 15.67 5.98 19.17
CA ARG A 108 14.51 6.79 19.57
C ARG A 108 14.48 8.16 18.89
N HIS A 109 15.63 8.67 18.44
CA HIS A 109 15.79 10.00 17.84
C HIS A 109 16.13 9.91 16.34
N LEU A 110 15.75 8.82 15.66
CA LEU A 110 16.01 8.65 14.21
C LEU A 110 15.43 9.79 13.36
N VAL A 111 14.30 10.37 13.77
CA VAL A 111 13.69 11.50 13.06
C VAL A 111 14.59 12.73 13.10
N GLU A 112 15.15 13.02 14.27
CA GLU A 112 16.05 14.16 14.46
C GLU A 112 17.35 13.96 13.68
N ILE A 113 17.95 12.77 13.79
CA ILE A 113 19.14 12.40 13.03
C ILE A 113 18.89 12.53 11.53
N ALA A 114 17.81 11.94 11.02
CA ALA A 114 17.49 11.96 9.60
C ALA A 114 17.19 13.38 9.09
N SER A 115 16.52 14.22 9.88
CA SER A 115 16.23 15.61 9.50
C SER A 115 17.47 16.50 9.39
N ALA A 116 18.57 16.13 10.03
CA ALA A 116 19.83 16.86 9.95
C ALA A 116 20.58 16.65 8.62
N TYR A 117 20.28 15.56 7.92
CA TYR A 117 20.90 15.25 6.63
C TYR A 117 20.41 16.18 5.53
N THR A 118 21.33 16.60 4.68
CA THR A 118 21.01 17.05 3.32
C THR A 118 20.88 15.85 2.38
N TRP A 119 20.27 16.06 1.20
CA TRP A 119 20.16 15.02 0.18
C TRP A 119 21.52 14.47 -0.26
N ASP A 120 22.49 15.36 -0.48
CA ASP A 120 23.84 15.00 -0.94
C ASP A 120 24.62 14.24 0.13
N GLU A 121 24.52 14.67 1.40
CA GLU A 121 25.12 13.94 2.51
C GLU A 121 24.55 12.54 2.65
N LEU A 122 23.24 12.39 2.46
CA LEU A 122 22.58 11.09 2.56
C LEU A 122 23.02 10.15 1.44
N MET A 123 23.20 10.67 0.22
CA MET A 123 23.75 9.91 -0.92
C MET A 123 25.23 9.56 -0.76
N ALA A 124 25.97 10.29 0.08
CA ALA A 124 27.37 10.01 0.39
C ALA A 124 27.54 8.97 1.52
N GLU A 125 26.48 8.60 2.24
CA GLU A 125 26.54 7.59 3.30
C GLU A 125 26.70 6.17 2.73
N PRO A 126 27.55 5.32 3.33
CA PRO A 126 27.79 3.97 2.84
C PRO A 126 26.53 3.11 2.92
N GLY A 127 26.16 2.48 1.81
CA GLY A 127 24.96 1.63 1.72
C GLY A 127 23.66 2.39 1.49
N VAL A 128 23.70 3.72 1.35
CA VAL A 128 22.56 4.55 0.97
C VAL A 128 22.62 4.83 -0.54
N GLY A 129 21.78 4.13 -1.29
CA GLY A 129 21.51 4.46 -2.69
C GLY A 129 20.27 5.34 -2.84
N SER A 130 19.96 5.74 -4.07
CA SER A 130 18.79 6.58 -4.39
C SER A 130 17.47 6.03 -3.85
N VAL A 131 17.29 4.70 -3.85
CA VAL A 131 16.10 4.04 -3.29
C VAL A 131 16.03 4.22 -1.78
N THR A 132 17.14 3.98 -1.07
CA THR A 132 17.25 4.16 0.39
C THR A 132 17.05 5.63 0.76
N ALA A 133 17.60 6.55 -0.04
CA ALA A 133 17.47 7.98 0.17
C ALA A 133 16.04 8.48 0.03
N ASN A 134 15.37 8.07 -1.04
CA ASN A 134 13.94 8.34 -1.23
C ASN A 134 13.10 7.74 -0.09
N GLN A 135 13.44 6.53 0.37
CA GLN A 135 12.73 5.93 1.50
C GLN A 135 12.85 6.77 2.77
N ILE A 136 14.06 7.27 3.09
CA ILE A 136 14.28 8.13 4.27
C ILE A 136 13.53 9.46 4.13
N ARG A 137 13.56 10.07 2.94
CA ARG A 137 12.81 11.30 2.65
C ARG A 137 11.31 11.12 2.86
N LEU A 138 10.70 10.11 2.24
CA LEU A 138 9.27 9.83 2.36
C LEU A 138 8.89 9.50 3.81
N TRP A 139 9.75 8.78 4.53
CA TRP A 139 9.55 8.46 5.94
C TRP A 139 9.57 9.72 6.84
N LEU A 140 10.37 10.73 6.50
CA LEU A 140 10.35 12.02 7.19
C LEU A 140 9.09 12.83 6.85
N GLU A 141 8.71 12.90 5.57
CA GLU A 141 7.55 13.65 5.10
C GLU A 141 6.25 13.15 5.78
N GLU A 142 6.11 11.83 5.95
CA GLU A 142 4.98 11.23 6.70
C GLU A 142 4.91 11.71 8.16
N ARG A 143 6.06 12.03 8.75
CA ARG A 143 6.18 12.51 10.14
C ARG A 143 6.17 14.04 10.24
N GLY A 144 5.86 14.74 9.14
CA GLY A 144 5.82 16.21 9.09
C GLY A 144 7.20 16.86 9.20
N LYS A 145 8.25 16.12 8.88
CA LYS A 145 9.64 16.61 8.86
C LYS A 145 10.19 16.52 7.43
N ILE A 146 11.22 17.31 7.16
CA ILE A 146 11.91 17.31 5.87
C ILE A 146 13.41 17.26 6.10
N LEU A 147 14.15 16.86 5.06
CA LEU A 147 15.61 16.92 5.05
C LEU A 147 16.09 18.38 5.13
N LYS A 148 17.31 18.58 5.64
CA LYS A 148 17.98 19.88 5.62
C LYS A 148 18.17 20.31 4.16
N LYS A 149 17.82 21.56 3.84
CA LYS A 149 18.11 22.15 2.52
C LYS A 149 19.62 22.23 2.34
N SER A 150 20.12 21.84 1.17
CA SER A 150 21.54 22.04 0.83
C SER A 150 21.82 23.54 0.77
N GLU A 151 22.82 24.01 1.52
CA GLU A 151 23.20 25.43 1.62
C GLU A 151 23.85 25.99 0.33
N THR A 152 23.80 25.23 -0.77
CA THR A 152 24.50 25.52 -2.02
C THR A 152 23.87 26.69 -2.81
N GLY A 153 22.67 27.15 -2.45
CA GLY A 153 21.97 28.25 -3.14
C GLY A 153 22.27 29.67 -2.64
N ASP A 154 22.55 29.86 -1.35
CA ASP A 154 22.49 31.21 -0.76
C ASP A 154 23.84 31.95 -0.78
N ARG A 155 24.96 31.25 -1.02
CA ARG A 155 26.29 31.87 -1.06
C ARG A 155 26.71 32.42 -2.42
N GLN A 156 26.02 32.07 -3.51
CA GLN A 156 26.33 32.62 -4.83
C GLN A 156 25.67 33.99 -5.09
N ALA A 157 24.54 34.30 -4.45
CA ALA A 157 23.86 35.59 -4.62
C ALA A 157 24.58 36.78 -3.96
N LEU A 158 25.37 36.55 -2.90
CA LEU A 158 26.11 37.61 -2.21
C LEU A 158 27.49 37.93 -2.83
N ARG A 159 27.95 37.16 -3.82
CA ARG A 159 29.25 37.40 -4.49
C ARG A 159 29.12 38.10 -5.84
N SER A 160 27.92 38.24 -6.42
CA SER A 160 27.73 38.89 -7.73
C SER A 160 27.46 40.40 -7.66
N ILE A 161 27.25 40.98 -6.48
CA ILE A 161 26.95 42.42 -6.31
C ILE A 161 28.23 43.28 -6.15
N GLY A 162 29.41 42.66 -6.02
CA GLY A 162 30.64 43.34 -5.60
C GLY A 162 31.76 43.51 -6.63
N ARG A 163 31.49 43.53 -7.94
CA ARG A 163 32.51 43.93 -8.95
C ARG A 163 31.89 44.68 -10.13
N SER A 164 31.74 45.98 -9.96
CA SER A 164 31.84 46.97 -11.03
C SER A 164 32.17 48.30 -10.36
N ALA A 165 33.46 48.60 -10.30
CA ALA A 165 34.02 49.93 -10.10
C ALA A 165 34.91 50.22 -11.30
#